data_AF-A0A2H1KZ10-F1
#
_entry.id   AF-A0A2H1KZ10-F1
#
_cell.length_a   1.000
_cell.length_b   1.000
_cell.length_c   1.000
_cell.angle_alpha   90.00
_cell.angle_beta   90.00
_cell.angle_gamma   90.00
#
_symmetry.space_group_name_H-M   'P 1'
#
loop_
_entity.id
_entity.type
_entity.pdbx_description
1 polymer ?
#
loop_
_entity_poly.entity_id
_entity_poly.type
_entity_poly.pdbx_seq_one_letter_code
_entity_poly.pdbx_strand_id
1 'polypeptide(L)'
;MKLGLIGIYRYADYLSFACNLHAYAFQQDLREPAKFAEAKYRTAIAAKASTPAAVKDRNTAARKWAVLAMRYRALTEKRKLRYDKLESFISQHLDFTEEEYDSDLFEIEDPGMDCYICVTEVIWQPWTPNYSFDRGLMLGSKAFEGKPKIAYAPSRGAKPDFEPDLANAFFEYLEDNESISARERDFGQYIEENTGRTIPRVIDPVLLHGQDFWRKIAVPPNEQRYLLLYYVMERSTDTVAKAVKYAKANDLTIVELSDRPMRYGKVTDPGVKHVPRYDVSAKEWLGYISHADAVFTNSFHGCCFSLIFEKLFLVGKRNGNKVPNFLSEFGLTNQQFAPDDDVADFSKSIDFSQAQAHMLDFRSQSEEFLLTALQQAEESSDASSEAASRKHTARRREITYPALFHSGALANSSEVTSVSVTDSDSQGLKVKKLRTGSIEYSTPGVAYTNNGLERIAPNKFQTPTHQLAGWTLKFRVDKRWFRYLSDKTLAEGDTKGSHLDPRKMVFEDGAPIPHLPVNTISAVAFVAKWRKVEPQQARQPMKGSFAKLKNRFTSK
;
A
#
# COMPACT_ATOMS: atom_id res chain seq x y z
N MET A 1 -21.10 -8.84 16.62
CA MET A 1 -19.90 -8.06 16.28
C MET A 1 -19.76 -7.95 14.76
N LYS A 2 -19.49 -6.75 14.23
CA LYS A 2 -19.15 -6.48 12.83
C LYS A 2 -17.63 -6.53 12.65
N LEU A 3 -17.15 -7.40 11.77
CA LEU A 3 -15.72 -7.59 11.52
C LEU A 3 -15.27 -6.81 10.28
N GLY A 4 -14.23 -6.00 10.42
CA GLY A 4 -13.55 -5.33 9.32
C GLY A 4 -12.29 -6.09 8.92
N LEU A 5 -12.27 -6.70 7.75
CA LEU A 5 -11.05 -7.32 7.22
C LEU A 5 -10.21 -6.26 6.48
N ILE A 6 -8.99 -6.04 6.96
CA ILE A 6 -8.00 -5.15 6.35
C ILE A 6 -6.92 -6.01 5.70
N GLY A 7 -6.56 -5.66 4.48
CA GLY A 7 -5.56 -6.40 3.73
C GLY A 7 -5.29 -5.70 2.42
N ILE A 8 -4.28 -6.16 1.71
CA ILE A 8 -4.11 -5.79 0.32
C ILE A 8 -5.18 -6.58 -0.41
N TYR A 9 -6.37 -5.99 -0.56
CA TYR A 9 -7.48 -6.55 -1.34
C TYR A 9 -7.62 -5.90 -2.72
N ARG A 10 -6.88 -4.81 -2.91
CA ARG A 10 -7.24 -3.87 -3.95
C ARG A 10 -6.05 -3.11 -4.56
N TYR A 11 -4.88 -3.02 -3.93
CA TYR A 11 -3.77 -2.15 -4.38
C TYR A 11 -2.37 -2.83 -4.44
N ALA A 12 -2.17 -3.78 -5.35
CA ALA A 12 -0.84 -4.33 -5.62
C ALA A 12 -0.37 -3.99 -7.05
N ASP A 13 0.90 -3.60 -7.20
CA ASP A 13 1.53 -3.23 -8.49
C ASP A 13 1.69 -4.41 -9.49
N TYR A 14 1.20 -5.61 -9.16
CA TYR A 14 1.39 -6.81 -9.99
C TYR A 14 0.24 -7.83 -9.84
N LEU A 15 -0.13 -8.45 -10.96
CA LEU A 15 -1.24 -9.43 -11.05
C LEU A 15 -0.75 -10.86 -10.75
N SER A 16 -0.48 -11.18 -9.48
CA SER A 16 -0.19 -12.56 -9.03
C SER A 16 -1.50 -13.31 -8.71
N PHE A 17 -1.72 -14.55 -9.16
CA PHE A 17 -3.02 -15.25 -8.99
C PHE A 17 -3.47 -15.40 -7.54
N ALA A 18 -2.53 -15.53 -6.60
CA ALA A 18 -2.84 -15.60 -5.18
C ALA A 18 -3.15 -14.22 -4.57
N CYS A 19 -2.41 -13.19 -4.99
CA CYS A 19 -2.77 -11.82 -4.67
C CYS A 19 -4.03 -11.37 -5.42
N ASN A 20 -4.48 -12.05 -6.48
CA ASN A 20 -5.63 -11.64 -7.31
C ASN A 20 -6.99 -12.08 -6.74
N LEU A 21 -7.02 -12.87 -5.66
CA LEU A 21 -8.19 -12.90 -4.78
C LEU A 21 -8.36 -11.55 -4.05
N HIS A 22 -7.35 -10.69 -4.13
CA HIS A 22 -7.00 -9.62 -3.22
C HIS A 22 -6.35 -8.41 -3.95
N ALA A 23 -6.43 -8.23 -5.28
CA ALA A 23 -5.67 -7.16 -5.96
C ALA A 23 -6.50 -6.38 -6.96
N TYR A 24 -7.81 -6.59 -6.94
CA TYR A 24 -8.50 -6.55 -8.20
C TYR A 24 -9.43 -5.34 -8.38
N ALA A 25 -9.59 -4.47 -7.38
CA ALA A 25 -10.42 -3.28 -7.58
C ALA A 25 -9.71 -1.89 -7.58
N PHE A 26 -8.41 -1.74 -7.92
CA PHE A 26 -7.84 -0.39 -8.12
C PHE A 26 -7.20 -0.05 -9.48
N GLN A 27 -7.80 0.99 -10.06
CA GLN A 27 -7.41 1.89 -11.14
C GLN A 27 -7.60 1.39 -12.58
N GLN A 28 -8.07 2.30 -13.45
CA GLN A 28 -8.33 2.10 -14.89
C GLN A 28 -7.12 1.60 -15.70
N ASP A 29 -5.95 1.51 -15.06
CA ASP A 29 -4.66 1.19 -15.65
C ASP A 29 -4.38 -0.33 -15.78
N LEU A 30 -5.01 -1.22 -14.98
CA LEU A 30 -4.75 -2.67 -15.08
C LEU A 30 -5.60 -3.41 -16.13
N ARG A 31 -6.76 -2.86 -16.50
CA ARG A 31 -7.52 -3.30 -17.69
C ARG A 31 -6.77 -2.96 -18.97
N GLU A 32 -5.98 -1.88 -18.95
CA GLU A 32 -5.11 -1.44 -20.06
C GLU A 32 -3.64 -1.26 -19.63
N PRO A 33 -2.95 -2.33 -19.20
CA PRO A 33 -1.63 -2.26 -18.54
C PRO A 33 -0.52 -1.75 -19.47
N ALA A 34 -0.76 -1.74 -20.77
CA ALA A 34 0.10 -1.07 -21.75
C ALA A 34 0.13 0.44 -21.52
N LYS A 35 -1.01 1.10 -21.25
CA LYS A 35 -1.09 2.55 -21.02
C LYS A 35 -0.30 2.97 -19.79
N PHE A 36 -0.40 2.20 -18.71
CA PHE A 36 0.41 2.41 -17.50
C PHE A 36 1.92 2.31 -17.78
N ALA A 37 2.34 1.22 -18.44
CA ALA A 37 3.75 1.03 -18.77
C ALA A 37 4.26 2.12 -19.74
N GLU A 38 3.43 2.58 -20.68
CA GLU A 38 3.72 3.72 -21.56
C GLU A 38 3.85 5.03 -20.79
N ALA A 39 2.99 5.29 -19.79
CA ALA A 39 3.09 6.45 -18.94
C ALA A 39 4.40 6.44 -18.13
N LYS A 40 4.76 5.30 -17.51
CA LYS A 40 6.03 5.14 -16.80
C LYS A 40 7.24 5.27 -17.73
N TYR A 41 7.15 4.77 -18.96
CA TYR A 41 8.16 4.99 -19.99
C TYR A 41 8.34 6.49 -20.29
N ARG A 42 7.24 7.23 -20.52
CA ARG A 42 7.26 8.69 -20.75
C ARG A 42 7.87 9.44 -19.56
N THR A 43 7.53 9.06 -18.32
CA THR A 43 8.15 9.63 -17.11
C THR A 43 9.65 9.34 -17.06
N ALA A 44 10.06 8.11 -17.35
CA ALA A 44 11.47 7.71 -17.32
C ALA A 44 12.30 8.50 -18.34
N ILE A 45 11.84 8.67 -19.59
CA ILE A 45 12.57 9.44 -20.59
C ILE A 45 12.60 10.95 -20.30
N ALA A 46 11.58 11.47 -19.63
CA ALA A 46 11.50 12.88 -19.23
C ALA A 46 12.33 13.20 -17.97
N ALA A 47 12.80 12.19 -17.23
CA ALA A 47 13.60 12.38 -16.03
C ALA A 47 14.93 13.07 -16.36
N LYS A 48 15.22 14.17 -15.63
CA LYS A 48 16.51 14.85 -15.73
C LYS A 48 17.60 13.94 -15.18
N ALA A 49 18.69 13.81 -15.93
CA ALA A 49 19.87 13.05 -15.51
C ALA A 49 21.11 13.89 -15.84
N SER A 50 21.88 14.24 -14.82
CA SER A 50 23.06 15.11 -14.93
C SER A 50 24.39 14.36 -14.82
N THR A 51 24.38 13.09 -14.46
CA THR A 51 25.58 12.24 -14.33
C THR A 51 25.51 11.04 -15.27
N PRO A 52 26.64 10.48 -15.72
CA PRO A 52 26.64 9.26 -16.54
C PRO A 52 25.90 8.08 -15.89
N ALA A 53 26.02 7.92 -14.56
CA ALA A 53 25.29 6.92 -13.79
C ALA A 53 23.77 7.16 -13.86
N ALA A 54 23.31 8.38 -13.60
CA ALA A 54 21.90 8.73 -13.69
C ALA A 54 21.34 8.56 -15.11
N VAL A 55 22.14 8.82 -16.15
CA VAL A 55 21.75 8.57 -17.55
C VAL A 55 21.60 7.08 -17.82
N LYS A 56 22.52 6.24 -17.33
CA LYS A 56 22.45 4.78 -17.43
C LYS A 56 21.20 4.24 -16.73
N ASP A 57 20.91 4.71 -15.52
CA ASP A 57 19.74 4.29 -14.74
C ASP A 57 18.43 4.70 -15.43
N ARG A 58 18.36 5.95 -15.91
CA ARG A 58 17.24 6.45 -16.70
C ARG A 58 16.99 5.61 -17.95
N ASN A 59 18.04 5.33 -18.73
CA ASN A 59 17.93 4.55 -19.97
C ASN A 59 17.53 3.09 -19.67
N THR A 60 18.04 2.52 -18.58
CA THR A 60 17.67 1.17 -18.11
C THR A 60 16.19 1.11 -17.73
N ALA A 61 15.72 2.08 -16.94
CA ALA A 61 14.31 2.20 -16.57
C ALA A 61 13.41 2.41 -17.80
N ALA A 62 13.79 3.30 -18.72
CA ALA A 62 13.05 3.54 -19.95
C ALA A 62 12.96 2.27 -20.81
N ARG A 63 14.07 1.55 -21.01
CA ARG A 63 14.07 0.28 -21.76
C ARG A 63 13.16 -0.77 -21.10
N LYS A 64 13.22 -0.90 -19.76
CA LYS A 64 12.34 -1.80 -18.99
C LYS A 64 10.86 -1.49 -19.28
N TRP A 65 10.45 -0.24 -19.14
CA TRP A 65 9.06 0.17 -19.35
C TRP A 65 8.61 0.06 -20.80
N ALA A 66 9.47 0.38 -21.78
CA ALA A 66 9.17 0.22 -23.20
C ALA A 66 8.92 -1.24 -23.58
N VAL A 67 9.78 -2.15 -23.12
CA VAL A 67 9.62 -3.61 -23.34
C VAL A 67 8.33 -4.10 -22.69
N LEU A 68 8.03 -3.64 -21.47
CA LEU A 68 6.81 -4.02 -20.76
C LEU A 68 5.55 -3.51 -21.47
N ALA A 69 5.55 -2.26 -21.94
CA ALA A 69 4.47 -1.68 -22.73
C ALA A 69 4.18 -2.48 -24.00
N MET A 70 5.24 -2.81 -24.77
CA MET A 70 5.11 -3.64 -25.98
C MET A 70 4.52 -5.02 -25.67
N ARG A 71 5.00 -5.66 -24.60
CA ARG A 71 4.52 -6.98 -24.15
C ARG A 71 3.05 -6.95 -23.72
N TYR A 72 2.64 -5.93 -22.96
CA TYR A 72 1.24 -5.76 -22.58
C TYR A 72 0.35 -5.46 -23.78
N ARG A 73 0.81 -4.62 -24.71
CA ARG A 73 0.07 -4.30 -25.93
C ARG A 73 -0.20 -5.56 -26.76
N ALA A 74 0.78 -6.46 -26.85
CA ALA A 74 0.66 -7.75 -27.52
C ALA A 74 -0.33 -8.74 -26.84
N LEU A 75 -0.75 -8.45 -25.61
CA LEU A 75 -1.64 -9.30 -24.80
C LEU A 75 -2.90 -8.55 -24.34
N THR A 76 -3.21 -7.39 -24.94
CA THR A 76 -4.27 -6.48 -24.48
C THR A 76 -5.61 -7.20 -24.28
N GLU A 77 -6.12 -7.90 -25.30
CA GLU A 77 -7.42 -8.57 -25.22
C GLU A 77 -7.44 -9.68 -24.16
N LYS A 78 -6.37 -10.50 -24.08
CA LYS A 78 -6.26 -11.55 -23.04
C LYS A 78 -6.24 -10.96 -21.64
N ARG A 79 -5.58 -9.81 -21.44
CA ARG A 79 -5.49 -9.14 -20.15
C ARG A 79 -6.77 -8.42 -19.78
N LYS A 80 -7.50 -7.85 -20.74
CA LYS A 80 -8.86 -7.33 -20.54
C LYS A 80 -9.81 -8.44 -20.12
N LEU A 81 -9.81 -9.57 -20.83
CA LEU A 81 -10.63 -10.73 -20.45
C LEU A 81 -10.27 -11.27 -19.07
N ARG A 82 -8.98 -11.40 -18.75
CA ARG A 82 -8.53 -11.76 -17.40
C ARG A 82 -9.06 -10.80 -16.35
N TYR A 83 -8.97 -9.51 -16.62
CA TYR A 83 -9.44 -8.45 -15.72
C TYR A 83 -10.96 -8.63 -15.48
N ASP A 84 -11.76 -8.64 -16.55
CA ASP A 84 -13.22 -8.76 -16.45
C ASP A 84 -13.65 -10.04 -15.69
N LYS A 85 -12.94 -11.17 -15.86
CA LYS A 85 -13.20 -12.41 -15.10
C LYS A 85 -12.86 -12.29 -13.61
N LEU A 86 -11.82 -11.54 -13.25
CA LEU A 86 -11.48 -11.29 -11.85
C LEU A 86 -12.47 -10.30 -11.21
N GLU A 87 -13.04 -9.34 -11.97
CA GLU A 87 -14.15 -8.42 -11.55
C GLU A 87 -15.38 -9.21 -11.18
N SER A 88 -15.72 -10.13 -12.07
CA SER A 88 -16.81 -11.04 -11.81
C SER A 88 -16.54 -11.93 -10.60
N PHE A 89 -15.28 -12.30 -10.31
CA PHE A 89 -14.97 -13.07 -9.11
C PHE A 89 -15.14 -12.23 -7.85
N ILE A 90 -14.51 -11.05 -7.80
CA ILE A 90 -14.55 -10.18 -6.64
C ILE A 90 -15.99 -9.78 -6.30
N SER A 91 -16.75 -9.28 -7.28
CA SER A 91 -18.14 -8.86 -7.07
C SER A 91 -19.09 -9.98 -6.64
N GLN A 92 -18.75 -11.24 -6.90
CA GLN A 92 -19.58 -12.39 -6.53
C GLN A 92 -19.20 -13.02 -5.19
N HIS A 93 -17.96 -12.83 -4.72
CA HIS A 93 -17.40 -13.60 -3.60
C HIS A 93 -16.88 -12.73 -2.46
N LEU A 94 -16.80 -11.40 -2.62
CA LEU A 94 -16.29 -10.48 -1.61
C LEU A 94 -17.28 -9.35 -1.35
N ASP A 95 -17.44 -9.03 -0.06
CA ASP A 95 -18.21 -7.88 0.39
C ASP A 95 -17.25 -6.73 0.74
N PHE A 96 -17.56 -5.52 0.26
CA PHE A 96 -16.80 -4.31 0.55
C PHE A 96 -17.68 -3.27 1.23
N THR A 97 -17.04 -2.35 1.94
CA THR A 97 -17.66 -1.08 2.35
C THR A 97 -18.06 -0.26 1.12
N GLU A 98 -19.05 0.62 1.29
CA GLU A 98 -19.44 1.57 0.24
C GLU A 98 -18.30 2.52 -0.11
N GLU A 99 -17.58 2.98 0.92
CA GLU A 99 -16.44 3.88 0.79
C GLU A 99 -15.10 3.13 0.62
N GLU A 100 -14.15 3.79 -0.02
CA GLU A 100 -12.79 3.30 -0.22
C GLU A 100 -11.82 4.00 0.74
N TYR A 101 -11.14 3.21 1.56
CA TYR A 101 -10.24 3.72 2.59
C TYR A 101 -8.77 3.59 2.19
N ASP A 102 -7.99 4.61 2.52
CA ASP A 102 -6.53 4.56 2.58
C ASP A 102 -6.03 4.98 3.97
N SER A 103 -4.72 4.88 4.19
CA SER A 103 -4.08 5.24 5.46
C SER A 103 -4.19 6.72 5.84
N ASP A 104 -4.62 7.60 4.93
CA ASP A 104 -4.89 9.01 5.23
C ASP A 104 -6.36 9.17 5.67
N LEU A 105 -7.31 8.52 5.00
CA LEU A 105 -8.74 8.61 5.30
C LEU A 105 -9.09 7.94 6.64
N PHE A 106 -8.43 6.82 6.99
CA PHE A 106 -8.57 6.17 8.30
C PHE A 106 -8.14 7.05 9.49
N GLU A 107 -7.47 8.19 9.26
CA GLU A 107 -7.17 9.15 10.35
C GLU A 107 -8.39 9.98 10.77
N ILE A 108 -9.41 10.09 9.90
CA ILE A 108 -10.57 10.95 10.17
C ILE A 108 -11.91 10.22 10.08
N GLU A 109 -11.97 9.10 9.36
CA GLU A 109 -13.20 8.34 9.13
C GLU A 109 -13.08 6.92 9.68
N ASP A 110 -14.10 6.55 10.44
CA ASP A 110 -14.28 5.22 10.99
C ASP A 110 -15.28 4.44 10.13
N PRO A 111 -14.87 3.30 9.52
CA PRO A 111 -15.78 2.42 8.77
C PRO A 111 -16.94 1.82 9.57
N GLY A 112 -16.97 1.98 10.89
CA GLY A 112 -18.05 1.50 11.75
C GLY A 112 -18.01 0.00 12.01
N MET A 113 -16.82 -0.59 12.04
CA MET A 113 -16.60 -1.98 12.44
C MET A 113 -16.32 -2.06 13.94
N ASP A 114 -16.70 -3.18 14.54
CA ASP A 114 -16.51 -3.44 15.97
C ASP A 114 -15.12 -4.01 16.25
N CYS A 115 -14.58 -4.82 15.33
CA CYS A 115 -13.24 -5.41 15.40
C CYS A 115 -12.58 -5.39 14.02
N TYR A 116 -11.26 -5.17 13.97
CA TYR A 116 -10.49 -5.20 12.73
C TYR A 116 -9.50 -6.37 12.71
N ILE A 117 -9.47 -7.08 11.59
CA ILE A 117 -8.54 -8.18 11.36
C ILE A 117 -7.66 -7.80 10.18
N CYS A 118 -6.36 -7.66 10.41
CA CYS A 118 -5.42 -7.55 9.32
C CYS A 118 -5.03 -8.96 8.85
N VAL A 119 -5.33 -9.27 7.60
CA VAL A 119 -5.11 -10.61 7.04
C VAL A 119 -3.95 -10.65 6.05
N THR A 120 -3.29 -11.82 6.07
CA THR A 120 -2.28 -12.40 5.16
C THR A 120 -1.71 -11.56 4.01
N GLU A 121 -0.42 -11.80 3.79
CA GLU A 121 0.48 -11.40 2.70
C GLU A 121 1.68 -10.62 3.24
N VAL A 122 2.52 -10.13 2.35
CA VAL A 122 3.64 -9.27 2.70
C VAL A 122 3.13 -7.84 3.01
N ILE A 123 2.34 -7.72 4.07
CA ILE A 123 1.66 -6.48 4.49
C ILE A 123 2.52 -5.65 5.46
N TRP A 124 3.37 -6.31 6.26
CA TRP A 124 4.25 -5.68 7.24
C TRP A 124 5.66 -5.45 6.69
N GLN A 125 5.75 -5.03 5.43
CA GLN A 125 6.99 -4.57 4.82
C GLN A 125 6.98 -3.04 4.67
N PRO A 126 8.10 -2.35 4.88
CA PRO A 126 8.21 -0.93 4.55
C PRO A 126 8.06 -0.70 3.03
N TRP A 127 7.10 0.13 2.63
CA TRP A 127 6.78 0.39 1.23
C TRP A 127 7.56 1.58 0.66
N THR A 128 7.91 1.50 -0.62
CA THR A 128 8.55 2.59 -1.37
C THR A 128 7.50 3.58 -1.88
N PRO A 129 7.81 4.88 -2.06
CA PRO A 129 9.15 5.51 -2.02
C PRO A 129 9.58 6.04 -0.64
N ASN A 130 8.69 6.09 0.35
CA ASN A 130 8.98 6.71 1.65
C ASN A 130 9.65 5.76 2.64
N TYR A 131 9.80 4.47 2.29
CA TYR A 131 10.35 3.41 3.15
C TYR A 131 9.67 3.34 4.52
N SER A 132 8.34 3.45 4.57
CA SER A 132 7.56 3.40 5.82
C SER A 132 6.43 2.36 5.70
N PHE A 133 5.86 1.98 6.85
CA PHE A 133 4.70 1.08 6.91
C PHE A 133 3.42 1.80 6.51
N ASP A 134 2.49 1.07 5.90
CA ASP A 134 1.13 1.59 5.68
C ASP A 134 0.33 1.47 6.99
N ARG A 135 -0.15 2.60 7.52
CA ARG A 135 -0.88 2.64 8.80
C ARG A 135 -2.18 1.83 8.77
N GLY A 136 -2.83 1.71 7.62
CA GLY A 136 -4.02 0.87 7.46
C GLY A 136 -3.66 -0.60 7.65
N LEU A 137 -2.62 -1.08 6.97
CA LEU A 137 -2.14 -2.47 7.07
C LEU A 137 -1.49 -2.81 8.42
N MET A 138 -1.09 -1.80 9.19
CA MET A 138 -0.61 -1.96 10.58
C MET A 138 -1.73 -1.87 11.63
N LEU A 139 -2.97 -1.56 11.22
CA LEU A 139 -4.06 -1.18 12.14
C LEU A 139 -3.68 -0.02 13.09
N GLY A 140 -2.85 0.90 12.57
CA GLY A 140 -2.20 1.99 13.31
C GLY A 140 -2.80 3.38 13.11
N SER A 141 -3.85 3.50 12.30
CA SER A 141 -4.61 4.75 12.14
C SER A 141 -5.64 4.96 13.25
N LYS A 142 -6.05 6.21 13.44
CA LYS A 142 -7.03 6.60 14.46
C LYS A 142 -8.34 5.81 14.45
N ALA A 143 -8.85 5.45 13.27
CA ALA A 143 -10.10 4.67 13.14
C ALA A 143 -10.11 3.34 13.89
N PHE A 144 -8.93 2.80 14.21
CA PHE A 144 -8.78 1.52 14.90
C PHE A 144 -8.58 1.67 16.42
N GLU A 145 -8.44 2.89 16.94
CA GLU A 145 -8.16 3.11 18.36
C GLU A 145 -9.34 2.72 19.24
N GLY A 146 -9.06 2.06 20.37
CA GLY A 146 -10.07 1.61 21.31
C GLY A 146 -10.95 0.47 20.78
N LYS A 147 -10.54 -0.20 19.70
CA LYS A 147 -11.23 -1.34 19.10
C LYS A 147 -10.31 -2.55 19.03
N PRO A 148 -10.83 -3.77 19.17
CA PRO A 148 -10.04 -4.98 19.00
C PRO A 148 -9.39 -5.09 17.62
N LYS A 149 -8.10 -5.42 17.61
CA LYS A 149 -7.21 -5.58 16.46
C LYS A 149 -6.56 -6.96 16.48
N ILE A 150 -6.79 -7.72 15.41
CA ILE A 150 -6.24 -9.06 15.23
C ILE A 150 -5.33 -9.06 14.01
N ALA A 151 -4.08 -9.49 14.16
CA ALA A 151 -3.18 -9.72 13.04
C ALA A 151 -3.06 -11.23 12.77
N TYR A 152 -3.62 -11.69 11.65
CA TYR A 152 -3.60 -13.11 11.26
C TYR A 152 -2.62 -13.36 10.10
N ALA A 153 -1.61 -14.18 10.37
CA ALA A 153 -0.60 -14.61 9.39
C ALA A 153 0.10 -13.46 8.59
N PRO A 154 0.40 -12.29 9.19
CA PRO A 154 1.15 -11.23 8.51
C PRO A 154 2.57 -11.70 8.17
N SER A 155 3.16 -11.11 7.13
CA SER A 155 4.54 -11.34 6.73
C SER A 155 5.29 -10.03 6.51
N ARG A 156 6.56 -9.98 6.95
CA ARG A 156 7.49 -8.87 6.66
C ARG A 156 8.23 -8.98 5.33
N GLY A 157 8.10 -10.11 4.63
CA GLY A 157 8.78 -10.35 3.36
C GLY A 157 10.20 -10.85 3.54
N ALA A 158 11.09 -10.54 2.59
CA ALA A 158 12.42 -11.17 2.53
C ALA A 158 13.47 -10.54 3.47
N LYS A 159 13.18 -9.41 4.11
CA LYS A 159 14.13 -8.77 5.03
C LYS A 159 14.07 -9.50 6.39
N PRO A 160 15.22 -9.85 6.99
CA PRO A 160 15.24 -10.42 8.32
C PRO A 160 14.92 -9.35 9.37
N ASP A 161 15.57 -8.19 9.34
CA ASP A 161 15.34 -7.17 10.37
C ASP A 161 14.96 -5.82 9.76
N PHE A 162 14.36 -4.97 10.59
CA PHE A 162 14.10 -3.56 10.29
C PHE A 162 15.23 -2.67 10.82
N GLU A 163 15.48 -1.56 10.13
CA GLU A 163 16.36 -0.50 10.65
C GLU A 163 15.77 0.07 11.95
N PRO A 164 16.59 0.60 12.89
CA PRO A 164 16.14 0.98 14.23
C PRO A 164 14.88 1.87 14.26
N ASP A 165 14.82 2.92 13.45
CA ASP A 165 13.66 3.83 13.40
C ASP A 165 12.40 3.13 12.88
N LEU A 166 12.56 2.20 11.92
CA LEU A 166 11.46 1.40 11.41
C LEU A 166 11.03 0.34 12.42
N ALA A 167 11.96 -0.29 13.13
CA ALA A 167 11.65 -1.21 14.22
C ALA A 167 10.83 -0.50 15.30
N ASN A 168 11.24 0.69 15.72
CA ASN A 168 10.50 1.50 16.69
C ASN A 168 9.07 1.80 16.22
N ALA A 169 8.90 2.27 14.98
CA ALA A 169 7.57 2.53 14.43
C ALA A 169 6.72 1.26 14.31
N PHE A 170 7.33 0.13 13.91
CA PHE A 170 6.67 -1.16 13.82
C PHE A 170 6.12 -1.60 15.18
N PHE A 171 6.96 -1.63 16.21
CA PHE A 171 6.54 -2.06 17.55
C PHE A 171 5.55 -1.08 18.20
N GLU A 172 5.63 0.21 17.86
CA GLU A 172 4.61 1.17 18.27
C GLU A 172 3.22 0.80 17.74
N TYR A 173 3.11 0.41 16.47
CA TYR A 173 1.82 -0.03 15.92
C TYR A 173 1.34 -1.36 16.49
N LEU A 174 2.25 -2.27 16.84
CA LEU A 174 1.91 -3.58 17.41
C LEU A 174 1.42 -3.50 18.86
N GLU A 175 1.67 -2.39 19.54
CA GLU A 175 1.39 -2.22 20.97
C GLU A 175 -0.09 -2.42 21.31
N ASP A 176 -1.00 -1.91 20.45
CA ASP A 176 -2.44 -2.02 20.65
C ASP A 176 -3.07 -3.19 19.87
N ASN A 177 -2.26 -4.10 19.31
CA ASN A 177 -2.79 -5.32 18.69
C ASN A 177 -2.94 -6.39 19.77
N GLU A 178 -4.18 -6.74 20.12
CA GLU A 178 -4.51 -7.71 21.16
C GLU A 178 -3.98 -9.10 20.79
N SER A 179 -4.22 -9.54 19.56
CA SER A 179 -3.82 -10.87 19.10
C SER A 179 -2.97 -10.79 17.84
N ILE A 180 -1.78 -11.38 17.90
CA ILE A 180 -0.85 -11.44 16.77
C ILE A 180 -0.42 -12.89 16.58
N SER A 181 -0.55 -13.39 15.35
CA SER A 181 0.11 -14.61 14.90
C SER A 181 1.15 -14.30 13.84
N ALA A 182 1.92 -15.30 13.42
CA ALA A 182 2.87 -15.18 12.31
C ALA A 182 2.78 -16.41 11.38
N ARG A 183 3.02 -16.18 10.09
CA ARG A 183 3.09 -17.27 9.11
C ARG A 183 4.48 -17.91 9.05
N GLU A 184 5.52 -17.09 9.12
CA GLU A 184 6.91 -17.54 9.09
C GLU A 184 7.52 -17.57 10.50
N ARG A 185 8.18 -18.68 10.84
CA ARG A 185 8.79 -18.90 12.16
C ARG A 185 9.81 -17.83 12.53
N ASP A 186 10.68 -17.46 11.59
CA ASP A 186 11.71 -16.45 11.81
C ASP A 186 11.14 -15.05 12.05
N PHE A 187 9.94 -14.78 11.53
CA PHE A 187 9.26 -13.52 11.79
C PHE A 187 8.56 -13.51 13.14
N GLY A 188 7.92 -14.62 13.51
CA GLY A 188 7.38 -14.80 14.87
C GLY A 188 8.46 -14.56 15.92
N GLN A 189 9.60 -15.24 15.80
CA GLN A 189 10.74 -15.10 16.72
C GLN A 189 11.23 -13.65 16.86
N TYR A 190 11.32 -12.91 15.75
CA TYR A 190 11.69 -11.50 15.81
C TYR A 190 10.72 -10.65 16.66
N ILE A 191 9.42 -10.90 16.55
CA ILE A 191 8.43 -10.22 17.38
C ILE A 191 8.56 -10.67 18.84
N GLU A 192 8.72 -11.96 19.10
CA GLU A 192 8.89 -12.52 20.46
C GLU A 192 10.11 -11.92 21.17
N GLU A 193 11.26 -11.86 20.49
CA GLU A 193 12.53 -11.33 21.05
C GLU A 193 12.46 -9.84 21.40
N ASN A 194 11.68 -9.05 20.65
CA ASN A 194 11.58 -7.60 20.84
C ASN A 194 10.42 -7.16 21.75
N THR A 195 9.41 -8.03 21.95
CA THR A 195 8.20 -7.68 22.71
C THR A 195 7.98 -8.54 23.95
N GLY A 196 8.63 -9.70 24.05
CA GLY A 196 8.36 -10.71 25.07
C GLY A 196 7.01 -11.41 24.93
N ARG A 197 6.23 -11.12 23.88
CA ARG A 197 4.97 -11.80 23.58
C ARG A 197 5.26 -13.20 23.05
N THR A 198 4.35 -14.14 23.25
CA THR A 198 4.33 -15.41 22.49
C THR A 198 3.56 -15.19 21.20
N ILE A 199 4.13 -15.60 20.07
CA ILE A 199 3.52 -15.41 18.76
C ILE A 199 3.18 -16.77 18.16
N PRO A 200 1.90 -17.20 18.20
CA PRO A 200 1.47 -18.44 17.59
C PRO A 200 1.80 -18.47 16.10
N ARG A 201 2.34 -19.60 15.65
CA ARG A 201 2.57 -19.85 14.23
C ARG A 201 1.31 -20.46 13.62
N VAL A 202 0.78 -19.83 12.58
CA VAL A 202 -0.47 -20.21 11.92
C VAL A 202 -0.27 -20.49 10.43
N ILE A 203 -1.21 -21.20 9.82
CA ILE A 203 -1.20 -21.44 8.37
C ILE A 203 -1.67 -20.23 7.59
N ASP A 204 -1.26 -20.19 6.32
CA ASP A 204 -1.84 -19.27 5.35
C ASP A 204 -3.36 -19.51 5.20
N PRO A 205 -4.21 -18.47 5.12
CA PRO A 205 -5.66 -18.63 5.01
C PRO A 205 -6.12 -19.57 3.90
N VAL A 206 -5.36 -19.69 2.79
CA VAL A 206 -5.74 -20.61 1.70
C VAL A 206 -5.78 -22.08 2.16
N LEU A 207 -5.03 -22.43 3.21
CA LEU A 207 -4.92 -23.77 3.79
C LEU A 207 -5.95 -24.03 4.89
N LEU A 208 -6.71 -23.02 5.35
CA LEU A 208 -7.84 -23.21 6.29
C LEU A 208 -8.95 -24.07 5.67
N HIS A 209 -9.00 -24.13 4.34
CA HIS A 209 -9.97 -24.95 3.63
C HIS A 209 -9.31 -26.08 2.85
N GLY A 210 -9.96 -27.25 2.88
CA GLY A 210 -9.54 -28.44 2.15
C GLY A 210 -9.98 -28.46 0.69
N GLN A 211 -9.65 -29.57 0.03
CA GLN A 211 -9.91 -29.80 -1.39
C GLN A 211 -11.37 -29.59 -1.81
N ASP A 212 -12.33 -30.08 -1.01
CA ASP A 212 -13.76 -30.00 -1.33
C ASP A 212 -14.29 -28.58 -1.39
N PHE A 213 -13.75 -27.69 -0.56
CA PHE A 213 -14.09 -26.27 -0.61
C PHE A 213 -13.62 -25.66 -1.94
N TRP A 214 -12.35 -25.87 -2.28
CA TRP A 214 -11.75 -25.27 -3.46
C TRP A 214 -12.27 -25.86 -4.78
N ARG A 215 -12.65 -27.15 -4.80
CA ARG A 215 -13.28 -27.80 -5.95
C ARG A 215 -14.63 -27.21 -6.33
N LYS A 216 -15.40 -26.67 -5.36
CA LYS A 216 -16.69 -26.02 -5.64
C LYS A 216 -16.55 -24.75 -6.48
N ILE A 217 -15.40 -24.09 -6.41
CA ILE A 217 -15.15 -22.85 -7.16
C ILE A 217 -14.22 -23.04 -8.36
N ALA A 218 -13.44 -24.12 -8.40
CA ALA A 218 -12.50 -24.38 -9.48
C ALA A 218 -13.22 -24.66 -10.81
N VAL A 219 -12.70 -24.09 -11.90
CA VAL A 219 -13.19 -24.37 -13.27
C VAL A 219 -12.18 -25.29 -13.98
N PRO A 220 -12.55 -26.54 -14.32
CA PRO A 220 -11.66 -27.46 -15.02
C PRO A 220 -11.14 -26.88 -16.34
N PRO A 221 -9.87 -27.15 -16.70
CA PRO A 221 -9.33 -26.76 -18.00
C PRO A 221 -9.80 -27.71 -19.12
N ASN A 222 -9.68 -27.27 -20.36
CA ASN A 222 -9.93 -28.12 -21.52
C ASN A 222 -8.72 -29.00 -21.85
N GLU A 223 -7.53 -28.55 -21.46
CA GLU A 223 -6.27 -29.26 -21.62
C GLU A 223 -6.26 -30.54 -20.80
N GLN A 224 -5.73 -31.61 -21.40
CA GLN A 224 -5.55 -32.93 -20.79
C GLN A 224 -4.08 -33.31 -20.94
N ARG A 225 -3.57 -34.17 -20.04
CA ARG A 225 -2.18 -34.66 -20.04
C ARG A 225 -1.16 -33.51 -20.15
N TYR A 226 -1.08 -32.72 -19.09
CA TYR A 226 -0.26 -31.52 -19.08
C TYR A 226 0.52 -31.31 -17.79
N LEU A 227 1.67 -30.70 -17.96
CA LEU A 227 2.46 -30.09 -16.90
C LEU A 227 2.05 -28.62 -16.80
N LEU A 228 1.69 -28.17 -15.60
CA LEU A 228 1.47 -26.77 -15.32
C LEU A 228 2.80 -26.09 -14.98
N LEU A 229 3.23 -25.15 -15.80
CA LEU A 229 4.35 -24.27 -15.50
C LEU A 229 3.81 -22.96 -14.95
N TYR A 230 3.85 -22.80 -13.62
CA TYR A 230 3.39 -21.59 -12.94
C TYR A 230 4.51 -20.93 -12.16
N TYR A 231 4.98 -19.77 -12.60
CA TYR A 231 6.07 -19.07 -11.92
C TYR A 231 5.77 -17.58 -11.75
N VAL A 232 6.37 -17.02 -10.70
CA VAL A 232 6.28 -15.61 -10.33
C VAL A 232 7.67 -15.00 -10.19
N MET A 233 7.82 -13.72 -10.55
CA MET A 233 9.07 -12.94 -10.45
C MET A 233 10.24 -13.41 -11.37
N GLU A 234 11.35 -12.66 -11.37
CA GLU A 234 12.33 -12.61 -12.48
C GLU A 234 13.36 -13.77 -12.56
N ARG A 235 13.35 -14.74 -11.63
CA ARG A 235 14.29 -15.88 -11.62
C ARG A 235 13.56 -17.20 -11.78
N SER A 236 13.21 -17.57 -13.01
CA SER A 236 12.53 -18.84 -13.31
C SER A 236 13.17 -19.64 -14.44
N THR A 237 14.34 -19.24 -14.93
CA THR A 237 15.03 -19.90 -16.07
C THR A 237 15.22 -21.38 -15.81
N ASP A 238 15.65 -21.75 -14.61
CA ASP A 238 15.90 -23.14 -14.23
C ASP A 238 14.57 -23.90 -14.14
N THR A 239 13.53 -23.30 -13.54
CA THR A 239 12.19 -23.88 -13.51
C THR A 239 11.64 -24.15 -14.90
N VAL A 240 11.77 -23.21 -15.84
CA VAL A 240 11.34 -23.39 -17.23
C VAL A 240 12.16 -24.49 -17.90
N ALA A 241 13.47 -24.49 -17.75
CA ALA A 241 14.35 -25.49 -18.37
C ALA A 241 14.04 -26.91 -17.88
N LYS A 242 13.85 -27.10 -16.57
CA LYS A 242 13.48 -28.41 -16.01
C LYS A 242 12.08 -28.83 -16.43
N ALA A 243 11.11 -27.91 -16.46
CA ALA A 243 9.76 -28.19 -16.96
C ALA A 243 9.77 -28.69 -18.41
N VAL A 244 10.57 -28.06 -19.29
CA VAL A 244 10.73 -28.49 -20.70
C VAL A 244 11.32 -29.90 -20.78
N LYS A 245 12.40 -30.17 -20.05
CA LYS A 245 13.04 -31.49 -20.02
C LYS A 245 12.07 -32.57 -19.50
N TYR A 246 11.39 -32.30 -18.40
CA TYR A 246 10.43 -33.23 -17.79
C TYR A 246 9.23 -33.49 -18.72
N ALA A 247 8.68 -32.44 -19.34
CA ALA A 247 7.55 -32.57 -20.26
C ALA A 247 7.90 -33.43 -21.48
N LYS A 248 9.12 -33.30 -22.04
CA LYS A 248 9.60 -34.16 -23.12
C LYS A 248 9.75 -35.62 -22.69
N ALA A 249 10.31 -35.85 -21.51
CA ALA A 249 10.53 -37.20 -20.99
C ALA A 249 9.21 -37.95 -20.71
N ASN A 250 8.12 -37.21 -20.45
CA ASN A 250 6.82 -37.78 -20.05
C ASN A 250 5.70 -37.56 -21.08
N ASP A 251 6.01 -37.02 -22.26
CA ASP A 251 5.04 -36.67 -23.31
C ASP A 251 3.87 -35.82 -22.78
N LEU A 252 4.21 -34.70 -22.14
CA LEU A 252 3.23 -33.76 -21.58
C LEU A 252 3.19 -32.45 -22.35
N THR A 253 1.99 -31.89 -22.49
CA THR A 253 1.84 -30.49 -22.91
C THR A 253 2.26 -29.57 -21.78
N ILE A 254 3.01 -28.50 -22.06
CA ILE A 254 3.24 -27.44 -21.06
C ILE A 254 2.14 -26.41 -21.18
N VAL A 255 1.37 -26.22 -20.11
CA VAL A 255 0.50 -25.05 -19.94
C VAL A 255 1.24 -24.03 -19.10
N GLU A 256 1.58 -22.88 -19.69
CA GLU A 256 2.32 -21.82 -19.00
C GLU A 256 1.39 -20.72 -18.49
N LEU A 257 1.42 -20.51 -17.17
CA LEU A 257 0.77 -19.40 -16.47
C LEU A 257 1.82 -18.52 -15.82
N SER A 258 1.75 -17.21 -16.03
CA SER A 258 2.65 -16.26 -15.37
C SER A 258 1.98 -14.90 -15.17
N ASP A 259 2.42 -14.17 -14.14
CA ASP A 259 2.10 -12.76 -13.92
C ASP A 259 2.73 -11.84 -14.99
N ARG A 260 3.76 -12.32 -15.71
CA ARG A 260 4.54 -11.52 -16.68
C ARG A 260 3.96 -11.60 -18.09
N PRO A 261 3.67 -10.45 -18.74
CA PRO A 261 3.12 -10.45 -20.09
C PRO A 261 4.18 -10.91 -21.09
N MET A 262 3.99 -12.06 -21.72
CA MET A 262 4.83 -12.47 -22.84
C MET A 262 4.03 -13.29 -23.84
N ARG A 263 3.74 -12.72 -25.02
CA ARG A 263 2.76 -13.26 -25.97
C ARG A 263 2.87 -14.78 -26.22
N TYR A 264 4.10 -15.29 -26.25
CA TYR A 264 4.41 -16.69 -26.54
C TYR A 264 4.98 -17.47 -25.34
N GLY A 265 4.89 -16.93 -24.11
CA GLY A 265 5.51 -17.53 -22.92
C GLY A 265 7.04 -17.59 -22.96
N LYS A 266 7.65 -18.18 -21.92
CA LYS A 266 9.11 -18.39 -21.79
C LYS A 266 9.58 -19.67 -22.46
N VAL A 267 8.69 -20.63 -22.68
CA VAL A 267 9.05 -21.86 -23.36
C VAL A 267 9.19 -21.60 -24.86
N THR A 268 10.43 -21.72 -25.36
CA THR A 268 10.77 -21.51 -26.78
C THR A 268 11.23 -22.77 -27.50
N ASP A 269 11.28 -23.91 -26.81
CA ASP A 269 11.75 -25.17 -27.38
C ASP A 269 10.68 -25.75 -28.33
N PRO A 270 10.98 -25.97 -29.61
CA PRO A 270 9.99 -26.46 -30.58
C PRO A 270 9.64 -27.94 -30.40
N GLY A 271 10.43 -28.68 -29.62
CA GLY A 271 10.21 -30.11 -29.36
C GLY A 271 9.24 -30.40 -28.22
N VAL A 272 8.54 -29.40 -27.69
CA VAL A 272 7.50 -29.58 -26.67
C VAL A 272 6.25 -28.79 -27.06
N LYS A 273 5.07 -29.40 -26.89
CA LYS A 273 3.81 -28.69 -27.09
C LYS A 273 3.64 -27.68 -25.95
N HIS A 274 3.50 -26.42 -26.31
CA HIS A 274 3.44 -25.31 -25.35
C HIS A 274 2.21 -24.43 -25.57
N VAL A 275 1.51 -24.14 -24.46
CA VAL A 275 0.26 -23.39 -24.42
C VAL A 275 0.35 -22.28 -23.36
N PRO A 276 0.73 -21.05 -23.73
CA PRO A 276 0.71 -19.93 -22.79
C PRO A 276 -0.69 -19.34 -22.63
N ARG A 277 -1.14 -19.13 -21.39
CA ARG A 277 -2.45 -18.53 -21.07
C ARG A 277 -2.28 -17.27 -20.23
N TYR A 278 -2.97 -16.20 -20.64
CA TYR A 278 -2.89 -14.87 -20.02
C TYR A 278 -4.26 -14.27 -19.66
N ASP A 279 -5.30 -15.05 -19.92
CA ASP A 279 -6.74 -14.80 -19.83
C ASP A 279 -7.42 -15.63 -18.72
N VAL A 280 -6.60 -16.18 -17.82
CA VAL A 280 -7.00 -17.10 -16.74
C VAL A 280 -7.43 -16.33 -15.49
N SER A 281 -8.61 -16.65 -14.97
CA SER A 281 -9.19 -16.18 -13.71
C SER A 281 -8.66 -16.95 -12.48
N ALA A 282 -9.05 -16.55 -11.27
CA ALA A 282 -8.73 -17.31 -10.05
C ALA A 282 -9.32 -18.74 -10.08
N LYS A 283 -10.59 -18.87 -10.49
CA LYS A 283 -11.29 -20.16 -10.60
C LYS A 283 -10.63 -21.11 -11.60
N GLU A 284 -10.25 -20.60 -12.77
CA GLU A 284 -9.56 -21.40 -13.80
C GLU A 284 -8.13 -21.75 -13.36
N TRP A 285 -7.43 -20.86 -12.65
CA TRP A 285 -6.10 -21.14 -12.09
C TRP A 285 -6.13 -22.32 -11.11
N LEU A 286 -7.15 -22.38 -10.23
CA LEU A 286 -7.39 -23.54 -9.36
C LEU A 286 -7.67 -24.81 -10.17
N GLY A 287 -8.45 -24.69 -11.25
CA GLY A 287 -8.70 -25.78 -12.19
C GLY A 287 -7.42 -26.33 -12.82
N TYR A 288 -6.56 -25.44 -13.34
CA TYR A 288 -5.29 -25.82 -13.94
C TYR A 288 -4.35 -26.51 -12.95
N ILE A 289 -4.34 -26.15 -11.67
CA ILE A 289 -3.54 -26.87 -10.66
C ILE A 289 -4.18 -28.23 -10.39
N SER A 290 -5.47 -28.26 -10.07
CA SER A 290 -6.20 -29.48 -9.67
C SER A 290 -6.34 -30.55 -10.75
N HIS A 291 -6.03 -30.26 -12.02
CA HIS A 291 -6.06 -31.21 -13.13
C HIS A 291 -4.68 -31.49 -13.75
N ALA A 292 -3.61 -30.84 -13.26
CA ALA A 292 -2.27 -31.07 -13.80
C ALA A 292 -1.75 -32.46 -13.42
N ASP A 293 -0.99 -33.07 -14.33
CA ASP A 293 -0.21 -34.29 -14.07
C ASP A 293 1.04 -33.97 -13.23
N ALA A 294 1.62 -32.79 -13.43
CA ALA A 294 2.71 -32.25 -12.64
C ALA A 294 2.68 -30.72 -12.61
N VAL A 295 3.11 -30.10 -11.51
CA VAL A 295 3.20 -28.64 -11.35
C VAL A 295 4.65 -28.23 -11.16
N PHE A 296 5.18 -27.42 -12.07
CA PHE A 296 6.49 -26.78 -11.92
C PHE A 296 6.30 -25.34 -11.48
N THR A 297 6.83 -25.00 -10.31
CA THR A 297 6.62 -23.68 -9.74
C THR A 297 7.80 -23.13 -8.97
N ASN A 298 7.77 -21.83 -8.71
CA ASN A 298 8.58 -21.16 -7.69
C ASN A 298 7.67 -20.33 -6.76
N SER A 299 6.36 -20.54 -6.83
CA SER A 299 5.34 -19.78 -6.11
C SER A 299 4.93 -20.48 -4.84
N PHE A 300 4.94 -19.78 -3.72
CA PHE A 300 4.42 -20.29 -2.45
C PHE A 300 2.98 -20.80 -2.57
N HIS A 301 2.10 -20.02 -3.20
CA HIS A 301 0.71 -20.44 -3.40
C HIS A 301 0.59 -21.55 -4.46
N GLY A 302 1.53 -21.64 -5.39
CA GLY A 302 1.65 -22.82 -6.25
C GLY A 302 1.90 -24.09 -5.42
N CYS A 303 2.75 -24.01 -4.40
CA CYS A 303 3.03 -25.10 -3.46
C CYS A 303 1.80 -25.40 -2.57
N CYS A 304 1.18 -24.36 -1.97
CA CYS A 304 0.00 -24.53 -1.12
C CYS A 304 -1.14 -25.24 -1.85
N PHE A 305 -1.49 -24.80 -3.06
CA PHE A 305 -2.56 -25.42 -3.82
C PHE A 305 -2.17 -26.79 -4.40
N SER A 306 -0.88 -27.04 -4.66
CA SER A 306 -0.43 -28.39 -5.00
C SER A 306 -0.57 -29.36 -3.83
N LEU A 307 -0.32 -28.91 -2.59
CA LEU A 307 -0.60 -29.68 -1.38
C LEU A 307 -2.12 -29.91 -1.20
N ILE A 308 -2.94 -28.87 -1.29
CA ILE A 308 -4.41 -28.97 -1.16
C ILE A 308 -5.02 -29.95 -2.19
N PHE A 309 -4.53 -29.91 -3.43
CA PHE A 309 -5.02 -30.77 -4.52
C PHE A 309 -4.27 -32.09 -4.66
N GLU A 310 -3.29 -32.35 -3.79
CA GLU A 310 -2.43 -33.54 -3.81
C GLU A 310 -1.80 -33.81 -5.18
N LYS A 311 -1.18 -32.76 -5.75
CA LYS A 311 -0.56 -32.81 -7.08
C LYS A 311 0.93 -32.93 -6.98
N LEU A 312 1.50 -33.83 -7.78
CA LEU A 312 2.94 -33.87 -7.99
C LEU A 312 3.43 -32.46 -8.36
N PHE A 313 4.34 -31.93 -7.56
CA PHE A 313 4.87 -30.60 -7.78
C PHE A 313 6.37 -30.57 -7.52
N LEU A 314 7.07 -29.78 -8.32
CA LEU A 314 8.51 -29.61 -8.30
C LEU A 314 8.82 -28.12 -8.28
N VAL A 315 9.75 -27.75 -7.40
CA VAL A 315 9.94 -26.38 -6.97
C VAL A 315 11.34 -25.91 -7.34
N GLY A 316 11.39 -24.91 -8.23
CA GLY A 316 12.63 -24.24 -8.57
C GLY A 316 12.99 -23.13 -7.58
N LYS A 317 14.25 -22.70 -7.63
CA LYS A 317 14.78 -21.67 -6.74
C LYS A 317 14.02 -20.34 -6.84
N ARG A 318 13.77 -19.74 -5.67
CA ARG A 318 13.27 -18.36 -5.53
C ARG A 318 14.09 -17.63 -4.44
N ASN A 319 14.13 -16.31 -4.51
CA ASN A 319 14.69 -15.51 -3.42
C ASN A 319 13.75 -15.50 -2.20
N GLY A 320 14.33 -15.54 -1.00
CA GLY A 320 13.59 -15.52 0.27
C GLY A 320 13.24 -16.90 0.80
N ASN A 321 12.80 -16.96 2.05
CA ASN A 321 12.65 -18.21 2.80
C ASN A 321 11.22 -18.78 2.78
N LYS A 322 10.25 -18.08 2.19
CA LYS A 322 8.83 -18.47 2.22
C LYS A 322 8.57 -19.89 1.69
N VAL A 323 9.17 -20.22 0.54
CA VAL A 323 8.99 -21.53 -0.11
C VAL A 323 9.82 -22.62 0.60
N PRO A 324 11.12 -22.43 0.90
CA PRO A 324 11.88 -23.39 1.70
C PRO A 324 11.24 -23.71 3.06
N ASN A 325 10.77 -22.69 3.79
CA ASN A 325 10.10 -22.87 5.08
C ASN A 325 8.84 -23.71 4.93
N PHE A 326 8.00 -23.43 3.92
CA PHE A 326 6.81 -24.24 3.62
C PHE A 326 7.17 -25.71 3.35
N LEU A 327 8.15 -25.98 2.49
CA LEU A 327 8.55 -27.35 2.18
C LEU A 327 9.08 -28.08 3.41
N SER A 328 9.87 -27.40 4.24
CA SER A 328 10.37 -27.96 5.50
C SER A 328 9.24 -28.28 6.47
N GLU A 329 8.24 -27.41 6.60
CA GLU A 329 7.12 -27.57 7.53
C GLU A 329 6.28 -28.82 7.22
N PHE A 330 6.05 -29.06 5.93
CA PHE A 330 5.21 -30.17 5.47
C PHE A 330 6.00 -31.44 5.11
N GLY A 331 7.31 -31.48 5.35
CA GLY A 331 8.15 -32.64 5.00
C GLY A 331 8.31 -32.86 3.49
N LEU A 332 8.22 -31.79 2.69
CA LEU A 332 8.21 -31.80 1.23
C LEU A 332 9.51 -31.24 0.62
N THR A 333 10.62 -31.22 1.37
CA THR A 333 11.91 -30.67 0.91
C THR A 333 12.45 -31.35 -0.34
N ASN A 334 12.16 -32.64 -0.53
CA ASN A 334 12.55 -33.41 -1.72
C ASN A 334 11.90 -32.90 -3.03
N GLN A 335 10.90 -32.01 -2.93
CA GLN A 335 10.30 -31.39 -4.12
C GLN A 335 11.09 -30.20 -4.64
N GLN A 336 12.07 -29.70 -3.90
CA GLN A 336 12.92 -28.63 -4.35
C GLN A 336 14.11 -29.17 -5.16
N PHE A 337 14.30 -28.67 -6.38
CA PHE A 337 15.43 -29.05 -7.22
C PHE A 337 16.45 -27.91 -7.37
N ALA A 338 17.70 -28.28 -7.63
CA ALA A 338 18.78 -27.41 -8.04
C ALA A 338 18.85 -27.26 -9.58
N PRO A 339 19.49 -26.19 -10.10
CA PRO A 339 19.63 -25.98 -11.55
C PRO A 339 20.30 -27.13 -12.31
N ASP A 340 21.12 -27.90 -11.62
CA ASP A 340 22.02 -28.95 -12.10
C ASP A 340 21.47 -30.38 -11.97
N ASP A 341 20.39 -30.60 -11.21
CA ASP A 341 19.79 -31.94 -10.99
C ASP A 341 19.32 -32.63 -12.29
N ASP A 342 19.39 -33.95 -12.40
CA ASP A 342 18.77 -34.63 -13.55
C ASP A 342 17.25 -34.75 -13.35
N VAL A 343 16.48 -34.46 -14.42
CA VAL A 343 15.02 -34.66 -14.39
C VAL A 343 14.64 -36.14 -14.32
N ALA A 344 15.56 -37.04 -14.70
CA ALA A 344 15.38 -38.48 -14.57
C ALA A 344 15.27 -38.93 -13.11
N ASP A 345 15.88 -38.18 -12.19
CA ASP A 345 15.91 -38.48 -10.75
C ASP A 345 14.73 -37.86 -10.00
N PHE A 346 13.92 -37.05 -10.67
CA PHE A 346 12.76 -36.42 -10.04
C PHE A 346 11.71 -37.43 -9.65
N SER A 347 11.09 -37.19 -8.50
CA SER A 347 10.00 -38.06 -8.03
C SER A 347 8.84 -38.08 -9.01
N LYS A 348 8.25 -39.26 -9.21
CA LYS A 348 7.08 -39.48 -10.07
C LYS A 348 5.76 -39.42 -9.29
N SER A 349 5.85 -39.42 -7.97
CA SER A 349 4.71 -39.36 -7.06
C SER A 349 5.10 -38.70 -5.75
N ILE A 350 4.11 -38.25 -4.99
CA ILE A 350 4.32 -37.70 -3.65
C ILE A 350 3.36 -38.43 -2.72
N ASP A 351 3.87 -38.95 -1.61
CA ASP A 351 3.02 -39.36 -0.50
C ASP A 351 2.68 -38.13 0.33
N PHE A 352 1.42 -37.72 0.28
CA PHE A 352 0.92 -36.55 1.00
C PHE A 352 0.45 -36.88 2.41
N SER A 353 0.44 -38.14 2.86
CA SER A 353 -0.11 -38.54 4.16
C SER A 353 0.44 -37.72 5.34
N GLN A 354 1.78 -37.61 5.44
CA GLN A 354 2.42 -36.82 6.49
C GLN A 354 2.13 -35.32 6.35
N ALA A 355 2.22 -34.79 5.13
CA ALA A 355 1.96 -33.38 4.85
C ALA A 355 0.51 -32.98 5.18
N GLN A 356 -0.45 -33.86 4.89
CA GLN A 356 -1.87 -33.69 5.24
C GLN A 356 -2.08 -33.72 6.75
N ALA A 357 -1.45 -34.66 7.46
CA ALA A 357 -1.54 -34.73 8.92
C ALA A 357 -1.00 -33.43 9.56
N HIS A 358 0.15 -32.93 9.12
CA HIS A 358 0.70 -31.65 9.57
C HIS A 358 -0.23 -30.49 9.23
N MET A 359 -0.79 -30.44 8.02
CA MET A 359 -1.71 -29.38 7.60
C MET A 359 -2.98 -29.35 8.46
N LEU A 360 -3.55 -30.50 8.81
CA LEU A 360 -4.72 -30.58 9.68
C LEU A 360 -4.41 -30.10 11.11
N ASP A 361 -3.25 -30.46 11.65
CA ASP A 361 -2.79 -30.00 12.97
C ASP A 361 -2.64 -28.47 13.00
N PHE A 362 -1.89 -27.90 12.05
CA PHE A 362 -1.74 -26.45 12.00
C PHE A 362 -3.05 -25.73 11.69
N ARG A 363 -3.98 -26.33 10.93
CA ARG A 363 -5.32 -25.78 10.73
C ARG A 363 -6.07 -25.68 12.05
N SER A 364 -6.08 -26.75 12.84
CA SER A 364 -6.72 -26.73 14.16
C SER A 364 -6.15 -25.64 15.06
N GLN A 365 -4.82 -25.50 15.11
CA GLN A 365 -4.15 -24.44 15.89
C GLN A 365 -4.51 -23.03 15.38
N SER A 366 -4.64 -22.87 14.07
CA SER A 366 -4.98 -21.59 13.44
C SER A 366 -6.44 -21.19 13.68
N GLU A 367 -7.35 -22.17 13.62
CA GLU A 367 -8.76 -22.00 13.98
C GLU A 367 -8.92 -21.66 15.46
N GLU A 368 -8.21 -22.36 16.35
CA GLU A 368 -8.19 -22.08 17.79
C GLU A 368 -7.70 -20.65 18.08
N PHE A 369 -6.60 -20.21 17.43
CA PHE A 369 -6.11 -18.84 17.54
C PHE A 369 -7.19 -17.82 17.14
N LEU A 370 -7.82 -18.00 15.97
CA LEU A 370 -8.84 -17.09 15.47
C LEU A 370 -10.05 -17.04 16.39
N LEU A 371 -10.58 -18.18 16.82
CA LEU A 371 -11.74 -18.25 17.70
C LEU A 371 -11.46 -17.62 19.07
N THR A 372 -10.27 -17.89 19.64
CA THR A 372 -9.85 -17.28 20.91
C THR A 372 -9.71 -15.76 20.78
N ALA A 373 -9.07 -15.28 19.71
CA ALA A 373 -8.90 -13.86 19.45
C ALA A 373 -10.25 -13.14 19.26
N LEU A 374 -11.19 -13.78 18.55
CA LEU A 374 -12.54 -13.26 18.36
C LEU A 374 -13.34 -13.23 19.66
N GLN A 375 -13.25 -14.27 20.48
CA GLN A 375 -13.89 -14.29 21.79
C GLN A 375 -13.35 -13.16 22.69
N GLN A 376 -12.03 -12.97 22.72
CA GLN A 376 -11.40 -11.86 23.45
C GLN A 376 -11.85 -10.49 22.92
N ALA A 377 -12.03 -10.35 21.61
CA ALA A 377 -12.55 -9.13 20.99
C ALA A 377 -14.00 -8.84 21.44
N GLU A 378 -14.84 -9.86 21.57
CA GLU A 378 -16.22 -9.71 22.06
C GLU A 378 -16.28 -9.33 23.54
N GLU A 379 -15.35 -9.83 24.36
CA GLU A 379 -15.29 -9.55 25.80
C GLU A 379 -14.68 -8.16 26.12
N SER A 380 -13.84 -7.61 25.24
CA SER A 380 -13.07 -6.39 25.50
C SER A 380 -13.78 -5.08 25.10
N SER A 381 -15.00 -5.15 24.56
CA SER A 381 -15.65 -4.02 23.89
C SER A 381 -16.04 -2.81 24.75
N ASP A 382 -15.84 -2.82 26.08
CA ASP A 382 -16.27 -1.72 26.97
C ASP A 382 -15.20 -1.17 27.95
N ALA A 383 -14.04 -1.81 28.16
CA ALA A 383 -13.14 -1.48 29.28
C ALA A 383 -11.72 -0.97 28.93
N SER A 384 -11.20 -1.22 27.72
CA SER A 384 -9.81 -0.89 27.34
C SER A 384 -9.63 0.46 26.63
N SER A 385 -10.72 1.09 26.17
CA SER A 385 -10.66 2.20 25.20
C SER A 385 -10.14 3.52 25.78
N GLU A 386 -10.43 3.85 27.05
CA GLU A 386 -10.08 5.17 27.61
C GLU A 386 -8.58 5.36 27.85
N ALA A 387 -7.89 4.36 28.40
CA ALA A 387 -6.46 4.48 28.72
C ALA A 387 -5.61 4.53 27.45
N ALA A 388 -5.92 3.67 26.47
CA ALA A 388 -5.30 3.70 25.14
C ALA A 388 -5.54 5.06 24.46
N SER A 389 -6.79 5.55 24.49
CA SER A 389 -7.15 6.86 23.92
C SER A 389 -6.33 8.01 24.53
N ARG A 390 -6.16 8.05 25.86
CA ARG A 390 -5.32 9.08 26.53
C ARG A 390 -3.87 9.05 26.06
N LYS A 391 -3.29 7.86 25.90
CA LYS A 391 -1.92 7.68 25.43
C LYS A 391 -1.74 8.13 23.99
N HIS A 392 -2.65 7.76 23.09
CA HIS A 392 -2.63 8.24 21.71
C HIS A 392 -2.78 9.76 21.65
N THR A 393 -3.70 10.34 22.42
CA THR A 393 -3.85 11.80 22.50
C THR A 393 -2.58 12.48 22.99
N ALA A 394 -1.88 11.91 23.98
CA ALA A 394 -0.60 12.45 24.45
C ALA A 394 0.45 12.47 23.33
N ARG A 395 0.66 11.35 22.63
CA ARG A 395 1.56 11.25 21.48
C ARG A 395 1.21 12.25 20.38
N ARG A 396 -0.08 12.38 20.05
CA ARG A 396 -0.53 13.35 19.03
C ARG A 396 -0.23 14.79 19.40
N ARG A 397 -0.22 15.13 20.69
CA ARG A 397 0.10 16.49 21.16
C ARG A 397 1.57 16.84 21.01
N GLU A 398 2.44 15.84 20.90
CA GLU A 398 3.88 16.01 20.66
C GLU A 398 4.23 16.15 19.17
N ILE A 399 3.29 15.84 18.26
CA ILE A 399 3.49 15.99 16.82
C ILE A 399 3.84 17.44 16.51
N THR A 400 4.94 17.62 15.79
CA THR A 400 5.33 18.93 15.25
C THR A 400 5.09 18.99 13.75
N TYR A 401 4.76 20.17 13.24
CA TYR A 401 4.48 20.38 11.82
C TYR A 401 4.90 21.76 11.33
N PRO A 402 5.22 21.92 10.03
CA PRO A 402 5.41 23.23 9.44
C PRO A 402 4.07 23.93 9.20
N ALA A 403 4.03 25.24 9.41
CA ALA A 403 2.90 26.09 9.05
C ALA A 403 3.14 26.86 7.76
N LEU A 404 2.11 26.90 6.91
CA LEU A 404 2.05 27.66 5.66
C LEU A 404 0.96 28.72 5.77
N PHE A 405 1.22 29.92 5.29
CA PHE A 405 0.23 30.99 5.23
C PHE A 405 -0.06 31.29 3.77
N HIS A 406 -1.32 31.13 3.37
CA HIS A 406 -1.77 31.28 1.99
C HIS A 406 -2.75 32.44 1.89
N SER A 407 -2.54 33.34 0.94
CA SER A 407 -3.32 34.58 0.78
C SER A 407 -4.79 34.38 0.35
N GLY A 408 -5.32 33.16 0.32
CA GLY A 408 -6.58 32.84 -0.38
C GLY A 408 -6.62 33.30 -1.86
N ALA A 409 -7.79 33.20 -2.48
CA ALA A 409 -8.12 33.92 -3.71
C ALA A 409 -8.71 35.30 -3.36
N LEU A 410 -8.09 36.35 -3.88
CA LEU A 410 -8.72 37.67 -3.98
C LEU A 410 -9.57 37.65 -5.25
N ALA A 411 -10.88 37.77 -5.12
CA ALA A 411 -11.78 37.80 -6.27
C ALA A 411 -11.43 39.00 -7.14
N ASN A 412 -11.05 38.76 -8.41
CA ASN A 412 -10.64 39.73 -9.45
C ASN A 412 -9.20 40.25 -9.31
N SER A 413 -8.26 39.50 -9.89
CA SER A 413 -6.82 39.73 -9.81
C SER A 413 -6.32 40.86 -10.74
N SER A 414 -6.26 42.07 -10.19
CA SER A 414 -5.28 43.10 -10.57
C SER A 414 -4.59 43.73 -9.34
N GLU A 415 -4.91 43.25 -8.14
CA GLU A 415 -4.41 43.80 -6.88
C GLU A 415 -3.07 43.18 -6.47
N VAL A 416 -2.13 44.01 -6.03
CA VAL A 416 -0.82 43.57 -5.53
C VAL A 416 -0.97 43.16 -4.07
N THR A 417 -1.01 41.85 -3.81
CA THR A 417 -0.72 41.31 -2.48
C THR A 417 0.79 41.31 -2.28
N SER A 418 1.29 41.88 -1.19
CA SER A 418 2.69 41.78 -0.77
C SER A 418 2.78 41.13 0.61
N VAL A 419 4.00 40.71 0.99
CA VAL A 419 4.26 40.15 2.32
C VAL A 419 5.24 41.09 3.03
N SER A 420 4.87 41.58 4.22
CA SER A 420 5.72 42.43 5.04
C SER A 420 6.80 41.61 5.73
N VAL A 421 8.04 42.05 5.61
CA VAL A 421 9.21 41.44 6.26
C VAL A 421 9.73 42.41 7.31
N THR A 422 9.92 41.94 8.54
CA THR A 422 10.48 42.70 9.67
C THR A 422 11.90 42.23 9.98
N ASP A 423 12.71 43.07 10.65
CA ASP A 423 14.10 42.71 11.02
C ASP A 423 14.19 41.48 11.96
N SER A 424 13.09 41.14 12.65
CA SER A 424 12.93 39.92 13.45
C SER A 424 12.72 38.64 12.64
N ASP A 425 12.59 38.71 11.31
CA ASP A 425 12.41 37.54 10.42
C ASP A 425 13.75 36.81 10.13
N SER A 426 14.63 36.76 11.14
CA SER A 426 16.03 36.31 11.08
C SER A 426 16.25 34.88 10.53
N GLN A 427 15.19 34.09 10.38
CA GLN A 427 15.20 32.75 9.79
C GLN A 427 14.86 32.70 8.29
N GLY A 428 14.69 33.84 7.63
CA GLY A 428 14.51 33.92 6.17
C GLY A 428 13.13 33.45 5.72
N LEU A 429 12.17 34.38 5.72
CA LEU A 429 10.82 34.13 5.21
C LEU A 429 10.86 33.64 3.75
N LYS A 430 10.28 32.47 3.48
CA LYS A 430 10.18 31.94 2.12
C LYS A 430 8.82 32.30 1.54
N VAL A 431 8.82 33.10 0.48
CA VAL A 431 7.60 33.52 -0.24
C VAL A 431 7.55 32.87 -1.62
N LYS A 432 6.40 32.33 -1.99
CA LYS A 432 6.15 31.69 -3.29
C LYS A 432 4.85 32.18 -3.89
N LYS A 433 4.87 32.51 -5.18
CA LYS A 433 3.65 32.75 -5.98
C LYS A 433 3.13 31.42 -6.54
N LEU A 434 1.86 31.13 -6.33
CA LEU A 434 1.20 29.92 -6.80
C LEU A 434 0.61 30.12 -8.20
N ARG A 435 0.31 29.02 -8.90
CA ARG A 435 -0.26 29.05 -10.27
C ARG A 435 -1.61 29.76 -10.34
N THR A 436 -2.35 29.74 -9.24
CA THR A 436 -3.61 30.45 -9.02
C THR A 436 -3.45 31.98 -8.91
N GLY A 437 -2.21 32.48 -8.86
CA GLY A 437 -1.90 33.90 -8.65
C GLY A 437 -1.79 34.30 -7.17
N SER A 438 -2.27 33.46 -6.25
CA SER A 438 -2.13 33.64 -4.79
C SER A 438 -0.68 33.54 -4.32
N ILE A 439 -0.42 34.10 -3.14
CA ILE A 439 0.90 34.08 -2.50
C ILE A 439 0.84 33.15 -1.28
N GLU A 440 1.89 32.37 -1.11
CA GLU A 440 2.12 31.55 0.08
C GLU A 440 3.44 31.98 0.72
N TYR A 441 3.45 32.11 2.05
CA TYR A 441 4.69 32.26 2.82
C TYR A 441 4.81 31.22 3.92
N SER A 442 6.05 30.92 4.29
CA SER A 442 6.40 30.00 5.37
C SER A 442 7.73 30.42 5.97
N THR A 443 8.00 30.05 7.22
CA THR A 443 9.31 30.25 7.86
C THR A 443 10.02 28.90 7.95
N PRO A 444 10.97 28.59 7.05
CA PRO A 444 11.68 27.31 7.08
C PRO A 444 12.39 27.11 8.42
N GLY A 445 12.33 25.89 8.97
CA GLY A 445 12.96 25.56 10.25
C GLY A 445 12.13 25.89 11.49
N VAL A 446 11.02 26.64 11.35
CA VAL A 446 10.04 26.82 12.43
C VAL A 446 9.00 25.71 12.35
N ALA A 447 8.88 24.94 13.42
CA ALA A 447 7.83 23.94 13.60
C ALA A 447 6.86 24.39 14.71
N TYR A 448 5.58 24.10 14.50
CA TYR A 448 4.51 24.29 15.46
C TYR A 448 4.23 22.95 16.14
N THR A 449 3.80 23.00 17.40
CA THR A 449 3.43 21.81 18.17
C THR A 449 1.91 21.58 18.15
N ASN A 450 1.45 20.36 17.96
CA ASN A 450 0.03 19.98 17.94
C ASN A 450 -0.63 19.94 19.35
N ASN A 451 -0.14 20.74 20.28
CA ASN A 451 -0.55 20.71 21.69
C ASN A 451 -1.85 21.49 21.97
N GLY A 452 -2.39 22.22 20.98
CA GLY A 452 -3.56 23.09 21.16
C GLY A 452 -3.30 24.42 21.87
N LEU A 453 -2.02 24.74 22.14
CA LEU A 453 -1.56 25.94 22.84
C LEU A 453 -0.85 26.91 21.91
N GLU A 454 -0.32 26.42 20.78
CA GLU A 454 0.27 27.25 19.74
C GLU A 454 -0.73 28.28 19.20
N ARG A 455 -0.22 29.44 18.76
CA ARG A 455 -1.03 30.52 18.21
C ARG A 455 -0.69 30.79 16.76
N ILE A 456 -1.69 31.17 15.97
CA ILE A 456 -1.49 31.57 14.58
C ILE A 456 -0.56 32.79 14.56
N ALA A 457 0.57 32.70 13.85
CA ALA A 457 1.46 33.85 13.73
C ALA A 457 0.75 35.04 13.07
N PRO A 458 1.07 36.29 13.48
CA PRO A 458 0.45 37.47 12.93
C PRO A 458 0.52 37.54 11.41
N ASN A 459 -0.55 38.03 10.80
CA ASN A 459 -0.65 38.19 9.37
C ASN A 459 0.44 39.11 8.80
N LYS A 460 1.18 38.60 7.81
CA LYS A 460 2.17 39.39 7.06
C LYS A 460 1.67 39.82 5.67
N PHE A 461 0.49 39.38 5.23
CA PHE A 461 -0.05 39.83 3.94
C PHE A 461 -0.54 41.27 4.03
N GLN A 462 -0.15 42.08 3.04
CA GLN A 462 -0.61 43.44 2.85
C GLN A 462 -1.39 43.53 1.54
N THR A 463 -2.56 44.18 1.61
CA THR A 463 -3.35 44.53 0.43
C THR A 463 -3.90 45.95 0.62
N PRO A 464 -4.05 46.75 -0.46
CA PRO A 464 -4.52 48.13 -0.36
C PRO A 464 -6.04 48.23 -0.09
N THR A 465 -6.81 47.21 -0.44
CA THR A 465 -8.28 47.25 -0.53
C THR A 465 -8.97 46.24 0.38
N HIS A 466 -8.22 45.34 1.02
CA HIS A 466 -8.77 44.31 1.88
C HIS A 466 -8.06 44.25 3.24
N GLN A 467 -8.85 43.98 4.26
CA GLN A 467 -8.36 43.60 5.58
C GLN A 467 -8.59 42.11 5.79
N LEU A 468 -7.70 41.49 6.57
CA LEU A 468 -7.88 40.11 6.98
C LEU A 468 -9.17 40.01 7.82
N ALA A 469 -10.10 39.18 7.37
CA ALA A 469 -11.30 38.82 8.11
C ALA A 469 -11.06 37.61 9.03
N GLY A 470 -10.03 36.81 8.74
CA GLY A 470 -9.59 35.67 9.54
C GLY A 470 -8.90 34.61 8.70
N TRP A 471 -8.61 33.47 9.32
CA TRP A 471 -7.93 32.33 8.73
C TRP A 471 -8.84 31.11 8.71
N THR A 472 -8.89 30.40 7.59
CA THR A 472 -9.40 29.01 7.59
C THR A 472 -8.24 28.04 7.70
N LEU A 473 -8.41 26.95 8.44
CA LEU A 473 -7.38 25.93 8.66
C LEU A 473 -7.61 24.73 7.75
N LYS A 474 -6.57 24.35 7.00
CA LYS A 474 -6.47 23.02 6.39
C LYS A 474 -5.14 22.39 6.81
N PHE A 475 -5.08 21.07 6.89
CA PHE A 475 -3.88 20.33 7.26
C PHE A 475 -3.72 19.13 6.33
N ARG A 476 -2.51 18.59 6.28
CA ARG A 476 -2.19 17.45 5.41
C ARG A 476 -1.74 16.27 6.25
N VAL A 477 -2.44 15.16 6.15
CA VAL A 477 -1.95 13.83 6.56
C VAL A 477 -1.30 13.26 5.31
N ASP A 478 -0.02 12.89 5.40
CA ASP A 478 0.84 12.46 4.28
C ASP A 478 0.59 13.20 2.95
N LYS A 479 -0.31 12.68 2.10
CA LYS A 479 -0.59 13.22 0.76
C LYS A 479 -1.93 13.96 0.68
N ARG A 480 -2.88 13.67 1.56
CA ARG A 480 -4.26 14.17 1.50
C ARG A 480 -4.47 15.40 2.37
N TRP A 481 -5.17 16.40 1.82
CA TRP A 481 -5.54 17.60 2.56
C TRP A 481 -6.92 17.45 3.20
N PHE A 482 -7.01 17.85 4.46
CA PHE A 482 -8.23 17.89 5.25
C PHE A 482 -8.48 19.30 5.78
N ARG A 483 -9.71 19.58 6.19
CA ARG A 483 -10.15 20.88 6.68
C ARG A 483 -10.73 20.75 8.08
N TYR A 484 -10.58 21.82 8.85
CA TYR A 484 -11.24 21.96 10.15
C TYR A 484 -12.54 22.75 10.00
N LEU A 485 -13.65 22.16 10.43
CA LEU A 485 -14.98 22.72 10.29
C LEU A 485 -15.45 23.45 11.55
N SER A 486 -16.49 24.27 11.39
CA SER A 486 -17.08 25.13 12.44
C SER A 486 -17.73 24.34 13.57
N ASP A 487 -18.19 23.12 13.29
CA ASP A 487 -18.68 22.15 14.27
C ASP A 487 -17.53 21.36 14.95
N LYS A 488 -16.27 21.74 14.69
CA LYS A 488 -15.04 21.10 15.17
C LYS A 488 -14.76 19.70 14.60
N THR A 489 -15.47 19.30 13.55
CA THR A 489 -15.20 18.08 12.81
C THR A 489 -14.12 18.30 11.75
N LEU A 490 -13.62 17.18 11.19
CA LEU A 490 -12.64 17.16 10.12
C LEU A 490 -13.33 16.64 8.86
N ALA A 491 -13.00 17.20 7.71
CA ALA A 491 -13.54 16.73 6.44
C ALA A 491 -12.48 16.79 5.35
N GLU A 492 -12.63 15.95 4.32
CA GLU A 492 -11.76 15.96 3.16
C GLU A 492 -11.77 17.34 2.48
N GLY A 493 -10.58 17.85 2.18
CA GLY A 493 -10.37 19.18 1.62
C GLY A 493 -10.10 19.13 0.13
N ASP A 494 -10.95 19.75 -0.68
CA ASP A 494 -10.61 20.00 -2.09
C ASP A 494 -9.34 20.88 -2.20
N THR A 495 -8.41 20.44 -3.04
CA THR A 495 -7.18 21.17 -3.42
C THR A 495 -7.47 22.52 -4.07
N LYS A 496 -8.63 22.71 -4.69
CA LYS A 496 -8.99 23.93 -5.43
C LYS A 496 -9.58 25.07 -4.58
N GLY A 497 -9.66 24.91 -3.27
CA GLY A 497 -9.85 26.05 -2.36
C GLY A 497 -11.13 26.86 -2.62
N SER A 498 -12.24 26.23 -3.02
CA SER A 498 -13.51 26.96 -3.20
C SER A 498 -13.83 27.75 -1.93
N HIS A 499 -13.94 29.07 -2.08
CA HIS A 499 -14.16 30.00 -0.97
C HIS A 499 -15.57 29.90 -0.36
N LEU A 500 -16.41 29.05 -0.96
CA LEU A 500 -17.86 29.01 -0.78
C LEU A 500 -18.37 27.95 0.21
N ASP A 501 -17.51 27.09 0.78
CA ASP A 501 -18.00 26.16 1.82
C ASP A 501 -18.19 26.93 3.14
N PRO A 502 -19.45 27.18 3.58
CA PRO A 502 -19.74 27.97 4.77
C PRO A 502 -19.40 27.22 6.06
N ARG A 503 -19.16 25.90 5.98
CA ARG A 503 -18.88 25.06 7.16
C ARG A 503 -17.46 25.25 7.69
N LYS A 504 -16.57 25.92 6.94
CA LYS A 504 -15.18 26.15 7.35
C LYS A 504 -15.10 27.01 8.60
N MET A 505 -14.36 26.56 9.61
CA MET A 505 -14.04 27.37 10.78
C MET A 505 -13.17 28.56 10.36
N VAL A 506 -13.48 29.75 10.87
CA VAL A 506 -12.70 30.98 10.67
C VAL A 506 -12.11 31.40 12.01
N PHE A 507 -10.79 31.47 12.07
CA PHE A 507 -10.00 31.87 13.23
C PHE A 507 -9.58 33.34 13.10
N GLU A 508 -9.58 34.07 14.20
CA GLU A 508 -8.98 35.40 14.25
C GLU A 508 -7.44 35.33 14.11
N ASP A 509 -6.81 36.44 13.75
CA ASP A 509 -5.34 36.52 13.73
C ASP A 509 -4.79 36.41 15.16
N GLY A 510 -3.77 35.58 15.39
CA GLY A 510 -3.27 35.30 16.75
C GLY A 510 -4.10 34.32 17.59
N ALA A 511 -5.18 33.76 17.04
CA ALA A 511 -6.01 32.77 17.72
C ALA A 511 -5.21 31.49 18.06
N PRO A 512 -5.61 30.75 19.12
CA PRO A 512 -5.03 29.43 19.39
C PRO A 512 -5.37 28.46 18.26
N ILE A 513 -4.40 27.61 17.91
CA ILE A 513 -4.55 26.57 16.91
C ILE A 513 -5.16 25.34 17.60
N PRO A 514 -6.27 24.78 17.10
CA PRO A 514 -6.88 23.61 17.72
C PRO A 514 -5.95 22.39 17.64
N HIS A 515 -6.03 21.51 18.64
CA HIS A 515 -5.43 20.18 18.54
C HIS A 515 -6.07 19.41 17.39
N LEU A 516 -5.25 18.87 16.49
CA LEU A 516 -5.67 18.03 15.39
C LEU A 516 -5.52 16.55 15.80
N PRO A 517 -6.62 15.81 16.00
CA PRO A 517 -6.56 14.44 16.51
C PRO A 517 -6.29 13.46 15.36
N VAL A 518 -5.08 13.47 14.83
CA VAL A 518 -4.58 12.57 13.75
C VAL A 518 -3.15 12.11 14.06
N ASN A 519 -2.76 10.93 13.58
CA ASN A 519 -1.48 10.32 13.93
C ASN A 519 -0.29 10.90 13.16
N THR A 520 -0.52 11.62 12.05
CA THR A 520 0.52 12.36 11.32
C THR A 520 0.04 13.73 10.84
N ILE A 521 0.95 14.71 10.83
CA ILE A 521 0.68 16.06 10.28
C ILE A 521 1.89 16.49 9.44
N SER A 522 1.77 16.36 8.12
CA SER A 522 2.81 16.75 7.18
C SER A 522 2.92 18.27 6.98
N ALA A 523 1.83 19.01 7.17
CA ALA A 523 1.78 20.47 7.12
C ALA A 523 0.43 20.99 7.61
N VAL A 524 0.41 22.20 8.17
CA VAL A 524 -0.81 22.99 8.38
C VAL A 524 -0.75 24.22 7.49
N ALA A 525 -1.86 24.58 6.85
CA ALA A 525 -1.97 25.78 6.04
C ALA A 525 -3.14 26.64 6.50
N PHE A 526 -2.83 27.88 6.88
CA PHE A 526 -3.77 28.94 7.18
C PHE A 526 -4.09 29.70 5.90
N VAL A 527 -5.34 29.65 5.46
CA VAL A 527 -5.79 30.32 4.24
C VAL A 527 -6.58 31.56 4.60
N ALA A 528 -6.08 32.73 4.18
CA ALA A 528 -6.67 34.02 4.50
C ALA A 528 -8.07 34.17 3.91
N LYS A 529 -8.98 34.71 4.72
CA LYS A 529 -10.29 35.24 4.32
C LYS A 529 -10.21 36.77 4.39
N TRP A 530 -10.74 37.42 3.37
CA TRP A 530 -10.61 38.86 3.20
C TRP A 530 -11.97 39.53 3.31
N ARG A 531 -11.98 40.71 3.93
CA ARG A 531 -13.10 41.66 3.88
C ARG A 531 -12.63 42.89 3.12
N LYS A 532 -13.39 43.31 2.11
CA LYS A 532 -13.12 44.54 1.36
C LYS A 532 -13.29 45.74 2.29
N VAL A 533 -12.36 46.68 2.22
CA VAL A 533 -12.38 47.92 2.99
C VAL A 533 -12.89 49.02 2.06
N GLU A 534 -13.89 49.78 2.52
CA GLU A 534 -14.35 50.96 1.81
C GLU A 534 -13.34 52.12 1.94
N PRO A 535 -13.21 53.02 0.96
CA PRO A 535 -12.08 53.96 0.86
C PRO A 535 -11.95 55.03 1.96
N GLN A 536 -12.69 54.98 3.08
CA GLN A 536 -12.74 56.05 4.09
C GLN A 536 -12.02 55.77 5.41
N GLN A 537 -11.23 54.69 5.55
CA GLN A 537 -10.50 54.42 6.80
C GLN A 537 -9.00 54.10 6.64
N ALA A 538 -8.34 54.66 5.61
CA ALA A 538 -6.88 54.63 5.54
C ALA A 538 -6.26 55.70 6.46
N ARG A 539 -5.98 55.33 7.72
CA ARG A 539 -5.06 56.11 8.57
C ARG A 539 -3.64 56.09 7.97
N GLN A 540 -2.98 57.24 8.09
CA GLN A 540 -1.72 57.64 7.44
C GLN A 540 -0.59 56.58 7.47
N PRO A 541 0.22 56.47 6.41
CA PRO A 541 1.40 55.61 6.41
C PRO A 541 2.55 56.25 7.21
N MET A 542 3.07 55.53 8.22
CA MET A 542 4.41 55.80 8.73
C MET A 542 5.42 55.50 7.62
N LYS A 543 6.34 56.46 7.40
CA LYS A 543 7.47 56.34 6.48
C LYS A 543 8.41 55.20 6.92
N GLY A 544 8.30 54.05 6.25
CA GLY A 544 9.29 52.97 6.29
C GLY A 544 9.88 52.76 4.88
N SER A 545 11.21 52.73 4.78
CA SER A 545 11.98 52.68 3.54
C SER A 545 11.59 51.52 2.62
N PHE A 546 11.19 51.82 1.38
CA PHE A 546 10.98 50.82 0.33
C PHE A 546 12.31 50.50 -0.37
N ALA A 547 12.88 49.33 -0.12
CA ALA A 547 13.96 48.80 -0.96
C ALA A 547 13.38 48.15 -2.23
N LYS A 548 13.57 48.78 -3.39
CA LYS A 548 13.31 48.19 -4.71
C LYS A 548 14.38 47.12 -5.00
N LEU A 549 14.03 45.83 -4.96
CA LEU A 549 14.90 44.79 -5.51
C LEU A 549 14.83 44.80 -7.05
N LYS A 550 15.95 45.16 -7.68
CA LYS A 550 16.19 44.97 -9.12
C LYS A 550 16.43 43.49 -9.39
N ASN A 551 15.68 42.94 -10.35
CA ASN A 551 15.96 41.67 -11.00
C ASN A 551 17.38 41.66 -11.60
N ARG A 552 18.21 40.69 -11.21
CA ARG A 552 19.35 40.23 -12.00
C ARG A 552 19.01 38.86 -12.59
N PHE A 553 18.59 38.87 -13.85
CA PHE A 553 18.72 37.70 -14.72
C PHE A 553 20.21 37.55 -15.04
N THR A 554 20.79 36.41 -14.70
CA THR A 554 22.04 35.95 -15.32
C THR A 554 21.74 34.67 -16.06
N SER A 555 21.86 34.76 -17.38
CA SER A 555 22.04 33.64 -18.28
C SER A 555 23.35 32.92 -17.97
N LYS A 556 23.27 31.62 -17.72
CA LYS A 556 24.01 30.56 -18.42
C LYS A 556 23.54 29.20 -17.94
#